data_AF-A0A6J7GP42-F1
#
_entry.id   AF-A0A6J7GP42-F1
#
_cell.length_a   1.000
_cell.length_b   1.000
_cell.length_c   1.000
_cell.angle_alpha   90.00
_cell.angle_beta   90.00
_cell.angle_gamma   90.00
#
_symmetry.space_group_name_H-M   'P 1'
#
loop_
_entity.id
_entity.type
_entity.pdbx_description
1 polymer ?
#
loop_
_entity_poly.entity_id
_entity_poly.type
_entity_poly.pdbx_seq_one_letter_code
_entity_poly.pdbx_strand_id
1 'polypeptide(L)'
;MNGTWHFVTDDKPMLELTTSIPMTLVVKAPITAGRLTIAAGVDFFLELALLKLEAGNFAAKFGVGAARDLIKKNGGDSLSFEAKAAGEAGPWDLAGTAYAGTLEIPTKVIATPSLGMDELHISGSITMDDVELPLPGMSGVNSITFTLDGKVSLKAS
;
A
#
# COMPACT_ATOMS: atom_id res chain seq x y z
N MET A 1 -23.35 -5.93 -7.33
CA MET A 1 -22.76 -5.49 -8.64
C MET A 1 -21.65 -6.46 -8.90
N ASN A 2 -21.76 -7.36 -9.87
CA ASN A 2 -20.86 -8.51 -9.95
C ASN A 2 -19.91 -8.36 -11.13
N GLY A 3 -18.62 -8.58 -10.89
CA GLY A 3 -17.59 -8.39 -11.91
C GLY A 3 -16.18 -8.50 -11.36
N THR A 4 -15.21 -8.48 -12.26
CA THR A 4 -13.79 -8.38 -11.94
C THR A 4 -13.23 -7.16 -12.64
N TRP A 5 -12.47 -6.36 -11.91
CA TRP A 5 -11.76 -5.19 -12.42
C TRP A 5 -10.28 -5.33 -12.11
N HIS A 6 -9.44 -4.96 -13.07
CA HIS A 6 -8.00 -4.85 -12.90
C HIS A 6 -7.59 -3.38 -12.80
N PHE A 7 -6.51 -3.16 -12.06
CA PHE A 7 -5.92 -1.84 -11.93
C PHE A 7 -5.17 -1.50 -13.23
N VAL A 8 -5.42 -0.31 -13.77
CA VAL A 8 -4.68 0.21 -14.92
C VAL A 8 -3.37 0.79 -14.40
N THR A 9 -2.25 0.19 -14.79
CA THR A 9 -0.92 0.54 -14.27
C THR A 9 -0.01 1.25 -15.26
N ASP A 10 -0.47 1.48 -16.50
CA ASP A 10 0.28 2.15 -17.57
C ASP A 10 0.69 3.58 -17.18
N ASP A 11 -0.20 4.30 -16.47
CA ASP A 11 0.05 5.66 -15.97
C ASP A 11 0.86 5.69 -14.66
N LYS A 12 1.35 4.53 -14.20
CA LYS A 12 2.13 4.36 -12.97
C LYS A 12 1.45 4.99 -11.74
N PRO A 13 0.20 4.60 -11.43
CA PRO A 13 -0.47 5.10 -10.24
C PRO A 13 0.35 4.78 -8.99
N MET A 14 0.29 5.67 -8.00
CA MET A 14 1.07 5.57 -6.78
C MET A 14 0.17 5.72 -5.56
N LEU A 15 0.51 4.98 -4.50
CA LEU A 15 0.03 5.28 -3.15
C LEU A 15 1.03 6.19 -2.46
N GLU A 16 0.55 7.26 -1.85
CA GLU A 16 1.31 8.07 -0.92
C GLU A 16 1.23 7.45 0.49
N LEU A 17 2.38 7.25 1.10
CA LEU A 17 2.58 6.71 2.43
C LEU A 17 3.13 7.83 3.31
N THR A 18 2.39 8.22 4.34
CA THR A 18 2.77 9.29 5.25
C THR A 18 2.88 8.78 6.68
N THR A 19 3.98 9.08 7.36
CA THR A 19 4.16 8.71 8.77
C THR A 19 3.60 9.76 9.72
N SER A 20 3.04 9.33 10.84
CA SER A 20 2.56 10.17 11.94
C SER A 20 3.57 10.29 13.10
N ILE A 21 4.86 10.39 12.78
CA ILE A 21 5.97 10.61 13.75
C ILE A 21 6.47 12.07 13.70
N PRO A 22 7.27 12.56 14.68
CA PRO A 22 7.71 13.96 14.75
C PRO A 22 8.42 14.50 13.49
N MET A 23 9.04 13.63 12.70
CA MET A 23 9.50 13.95 11.36
C MET A 23 8.64 13.21 10.34
N THR A 24 7.75 13.94 9.68
CA THR A 24 6.90 13.37 8.62
C THR A 24 7.76 12.87 7.46
N LEU A 25 7.69 11.57 7.19
CA LEU A 25 8.17 10.96 5.97
C LEU A 25 7.00 10.86 5.00
N VAL A 26 7.20 11.32 3.77
CA VAL A 26 6.26 11.11 2.67
C VAL A 26 6.96 10.25 1.64
N VAL A 27 6.42 9.06 1.38
CA VAL A 27 6.97 8.09 0.44
C VAL A 27 5.89 7.76 -0.59
N LYS A 28 6.25 7.63 -1.86
CA LYS A 28 5.32 7.19 -2.90
C LYS A 28 5.66 5.79 -3.36
N ALA A 29 4.68 4.90 -3.37
CA ALA A 29 4.81 3.52 -3.76
C ALA A 29 4.04 3.25 -5.06
N PRO A 30 4.74 2.93 -6.17
CA PRO A 30 4.07 2.59 -7.41
C PRO A 30 3.25 1.31 -7.29
N ILE A 31 2.01 1.35 -7.76
CA ILE A 31 1.14 0.19 -7.90
C ILE A 31 1.54 -0.54 -9.19
N THR A 32 1.91 -1.82 -9.07
CA THR A 32 2.33 -2.65 -10.21
C THR A 32 1.26 -3.60 -10.69
N ALA A 33 0.38 -4.04 -9.79
CA ALA A 33 -0.76 -4.86 -10.12
C ALA A 33 -1.87 -4.65 -9.11
N GLY A 34 -3.08 -5.02 -9.50
CA GLY A 34 -4.18 -5.15 -8.57
C GLY A 34 -5.45 -5.65 -9.24
N ARG A 35 -6.34 -6.18 -8.43
CA ARG A 35 -7.60 -6.79 -8.85
C ARG A 35 -8.64 -6.58 -7.77
N LEU A 36 -9.84 -6.23 -8.20
CA LEU A 36 -11.05 -6.19 -7.38
C LEU A 36 -12.08 -7.13 -8.00
N THR A 37 -12.49 -8.15 -7.26
CA THR A 37 -13.60 -9.04 -7.66
C THR A 37 -14.77 -8.80 -6.72
N ILE A 38 -15.94 -8.54 -7.28
CA ILE A 38 -17.19 -8.42 -6.52
C ILE A 38 -18.13 -9.53 -6.98
N ALA A 39 -18.57 -10.35 -6.04
CA ALA A 39 -19.60 -11.37 -6.22
C ALA A 39 -20.50 -11.33 -4.97
N ALA A 40 -20.66 -12.44 -4.23
CA ALA A 40 -21.33 -12.44 -2.93
C ALA A 40 -20.54 -11.74 -1.80
N GLY A 41 -19.33 -11.26 -2.13
CA GLY A 41 -18.43 -10.49 -1.30
C GLY A 41 -17.34 -9.88 -2.18
N VAL A 42 -16.29 -9.36 -1.55
CA VAL A 42 -15.17 -8.75 -2.24
C VAL A 42 -13.90 -9.55 -2.03
N ASP A 43 -13.19 -9.83 -3.12
CA ASP A 43 -11.80 -10.27 -3.12
C ASP A 43 -10.94 -9.15 -3.70
N PHE A 44 -9.95 -8.69 -2.93
CA PHE A 44 -9.06 -7.59 -3.28
C PHE A 44 -7.63 -8.05 -3.29
N PHE A 45 -6.90 -7.66 -4.34
CA PHE A 45 -5.46 -7.85 -4.47
C PHE A 45 -4.80 -6.53 -4.87
N LEU A 46 -3.69 -6.20 -4.21
CA LEU A 46 -2.86 -5.04 -4.49
C LEU A 46 -1.39 -5.45 -4.45
N GLU A 47 -0.62 -4.99 -5.43
CA GLU A 47 0.83 -5.12 -5.45
C GLU A 47 1.51 -3.76 -5.61
N LEU A 48 2.52 -3.50 -4.77
CA LEU A 48 3.35 -2.30 -4.81
C LEU A 48 4.81 -2.64 -5.12
N ALA A 49 5.47 -1.85 -5.96
CA ALA A 49 6.92 -1.99 -6.21
C ALA A 49 7.76 -1.30 -5.15
N LEU A 50 8.21 -2.05 -4.15
CA LEU A 50 9.01 -1.54 -3.05
C LEU A 50 10.42 -1.09 -3.47
N LEU A 51 11.01 -1.70 -4.51
CA LEU A 51 12.27 -1.20 -5.04
C LEU A 51 12.12 0.13 -5.80
N LYS A 52 10.91 0.51 -6.17
CA LYS A 52 10.62 1.75 -6.91
C LYS A 52 10.04 2.87 -6.04
N LEU A 53 10.13 2.74 -4.70
CA LEU A 53 9.70 3.79 -3.78
C LEU A 53 10.34 5.15 -4.09
N GLU A 54 9.54 6.21 -4.11
CA GLU A 54 10.02 7.56 -4.33
C GLU A 54 9.90 8.38 -3.05
N ALA A 55 10.89 9.23 -2.77
CA ALA A 55 10.81 10.17 -1.67
C ALA A 55 9.91 11.34 -2.06
N GLY A 56 8.77 11.48 -1.40
CA GLY A 56 7.83 12.60 -1.56
C GLY A 56 8.30 13.89 -0.89
N ASN A 57 9.24 13.80 0.08
CA ASN A 57 9.86 14.96 0.72
C ASN A 57 11.37 14.75 0.97
N PHE A 58 12.06 15.80 1.42
CA PHE A 58 13.52 15.75 1.68
C PHE A 58 13.88 14.74 2.77
N ALA A 59 13.11 14.70 3.87
CA ALA A 59 13.32 13.76 4.98
C ALA A 59 13.26 12.30 4.52
N ALA A 60 12.30 11.96 3.65
CA ALA A 60 12.14 10.61 3.12
C ALA A 60 13.32 10.16 2.25
N LYS A 61 14.17 11.04 1.71
CA LYS A 61 15.35 10.62 0.93
C LYS A 61 16.30 9.74 1.73
N PHE A 62 16.44 10.03 3.03
CA PHE A 62 17.28 9.26 3.93
C PHE A 62 16.63 7.92 4.33
N GLY A 63 15.30 7.90 4.45
CA GLY A 63 14.53 6.70 4.83
C GLY A 63 14.27 5.73 3.68
N VAL A 64 14.01 6.22 2.47
CA VAL A 64 13.67 5.40 1.30
C VAL A 64 14.83 4.51 0.87
N GLY A 65 16.07 4.99 0.97
CA GLY A 65 17.26 4.17 0.71
C GLY A 65 17.35 2.99 1.67
N ALA A 66 17.26 3.26 2.97
CA ALA A 66 17.32 2.23 4.01
C ALA A 66 16.14 1.24 3.95
N ALA A 67 14.93 1.74 3.67
CA ALA A 67 13.76 0.89 3.47
C ALA A 67 13.98 -0.10 2.31
N ARG A 68 14.48 0.38 1.17
CA ARG A 68 14.81 -0.49 0.03
C ARG A 68 15.87 -1.54 0.37
N ASP A 69 16.89 -1.17 1.13
CA ASP A 69 17.94 -2.10 1.55
C ASP A 69 17.42 -3.18 2.51
N LEU A 70 16.56 -2.80 3.46
CA LEU A 70 15.86 -3.73 4.35
C LEU A 70 14.99 -4.72 3.56
N ILE A 71 14.23 -4.19 2.60
CA ILE A 71 13.34 -4.96 1.72
C ILE A 71 14.14 -5.98 0.89
N LYS A 72 15.25 -5.56 0.25
CA LYS A 72 16.16 -6.46 -0.47
C LYS A 72 16.77 -7.53 0.42
N LYS A 73 17.17 -7.17 1.64
CA LYS A 73 17.74 -8.13 2.61
C LYS A 73 16.76 -9.24 2.96
N ASN A 74 15.47 -8.93 2.99
CA ASN A 74 14.39 -9.89 3.24
C ASN A 74 13.86 -10.55 1.95
N GLY A 75 14.53 -10.36 0.81
CA GLY A 75 14.14 -10.94 -0.48
C GLY A 75 12.81 -10.41 -1.02
N GLY A 76 12.36 -9.25 -0.55
CA GLY A 76 11.17 -8.59 -1.09
C GLY A 76 11.55 -7.66 -2.23
N ASP A 77 10.86 -7.77 -3.36
CA ASP A 77 10.93 -6.78 -4.45
C ASP A 77 9.63 -5.99 -4.57
N SER A 78 8.52 -6.65 -4.21
CA SER A 78 7.17 -6.11 -4.14
C SER A 78 6.55 -6.34 -2.77
N LEU A 79 5.51 -5.56 -2.48
CA LEU A 79 4.57 -5.80 -1.39
C LEU A 79 3.28 -6.31 -2.01
N SER A 80 2.84 -7.50 -1.63
CA SER A 80 1.57 -8.07 -2.04
C SER A 80 0.59 -8.07 -0.88
N PHE A 81 -0.62 -7.58 -1.11
CA PHE A 81 -1.71 -7.59 -0.14
C PHE A 81 -2.95 -8.23 -0.76
N GLU A 82 -3.49 -9.23 -0.10
CA GLU A 82 -4.75 -9.86 -0.46
C GLU A 82 -5.69 -9.82 0.73
N ALA A 83 -6.94 -9.42 0.49
CA ALA A 83 -7.95 -9.31 1.54
C ALA A 83 -9.34 -9.56 0.99
N LYS A 84 -10.24 -9.91 1.91
CA LYS A 84 -11.66 -10.13 1.61
C LYS A 84 -12.53 -9.24 2.47
N ALA A 85 -13.66 -8.81 1.92
CA ALA A 85 -14.69 -8.11 2.66
C ALA A 85 -16.08 -8.69 2.37
N ALA A 86 -17.00 -8.54 3.32
CA ALA A 86 -18.40 -8.90 3.14
C ALA A 86 -19.16 -7.78 2.40
N GLY A 87 -20.23 -8.16 1.70
CA GLY A 87 -21.10 -7.23 0.99
C GLY A 87 -20.63 -6.88 -0.42
N GLU A 88 -21.55 -6.33 -1.21
CA GLU A 88 -21.32 -6.05 -2.64
C GLU A 88 -21.24 -4.55 -2.96
N ALA A 89 -21.46 -3.69 -1.97
CA ALA A 89 -21.47 -2.23 -2.11
C ALA A 89 -20.34 -1.63 -1.26
N GLY A 90 -19.48 -0.83 -1.91
CA GLY A 90 -18.40 -0.13 -1.23
C GLY A 90 -18.88 1.10 -0.46
N PRO A 91 -18.02 1.70 0.39
CA PRO A 91 -16.61 1.35 0.60
C PRO A 91 -16.41 0.00 1.32
N TRP A 92 -15.30 -0.67 1.04
CA TRP A 92 -14.95 -1.96 1.65
C TRP A 92 -13.78 -1.81 2.62
N ASP A 93 -13.97 -2.27 3.85
CA ASP A 93 -12.91 -2.38 4.86
C ASP A 93 -12.20 -3.74 4.68
N LEU A 94 -10.93 -3.66 4.28
CA LEU A 94 -10.09 -4.78 3.88
C LEU A 94 -8.92 -4.87 4.86
N ALA A 95 -8.97 -5.85 5.76
CA ALA A 95 -7.90 -6.10 6.72
C ALA A 95 -7.23 -7.45 6.42
N GLY A 96 -5.91 -7.49 6.57
CA GLY A 96 -5.13 -8.70 6.37
C GLY A 96 -3.64 -8.49 6.60
N THR A 97 -2.85 -9.45 6.15
CA THR A 97 -1.39 -9.39 6.18
C THR A 97 -0.87 -9.12 4.78
N ALA A 98 -0.09 -8.06 4.62
CA ALA A 98 0.70 -7.84 3.43
C ALA A 98 2.06 -8.52 3.57
N TYR A 99 2.62 -8.95 2.45
CA TYR A 99 3.88 -9.67 2.41
C TYR A 99 4.89 -8.91 1.57
N ALA A 100 6.11 -8.74 2.09
CA ALA A 100 7.25 -8.19 1.38
C ALA A 100 8.46 -9.11 1.55
N GLY A 101 8.60 -10.09 0.66
CA GLY A 101 9.54 -11.20 0.86
C GLY A 101 9.14 -12.00 2.10
N THR A 102 10.04 -12.12 3.08
CA THR A 102 9.75 -12.79 4.36
C THR A 102 9.09 -11.89 5.41
N LEU A 103 8.87 -10.60 5.11
CA LEU A 103 8.24 -9.67 6.05
C LEU A 103 6.72 -9.81 6.00
N GLU A 104 6.11 -9.99 7.17
CA GLU A 104 4.66 -9.96 7.37
C GLU A 104 4.25 -8.62 7.97
N ILE A 105 3.32 -7.91 7.33
CA ILE A 105 2.99 -6.54 7.67
C ILE A 105 1.46 -6.41 7.82
N PRO A 106 0.96 -6.23 9.06
CA PRO A 106 -0.46 -5.96 9.30
C PRO A 106 -0.92 -4.73 8.51
N THR A 107 -1.94 -4.92 7.69
CA THR A 107 -2.41 -3.91 6.73
C THR A 107 -3.92 -3.78 6.79
N LYS A 108 -4.40 -2.53 6.81
CA LYS A 108 -5.80 -2.18 6.68
C LYS A 108 -5.97 -1.21 5.54
N VAL A 109 -6.88 -1.52 4.63
CA VAL A 109 -7.19 -0.72 3.45
C VAL A 109 -8.69 -0.49 3.39
N ILE A 110 -9.09 0.74 3.07
CA ILE A 110 -10.44 1.09 2.69
C ILE A 110 -10.42 1.34 1.18
N ALA A 111 -11.16 0.51 0.44
CA ALA A 111 -11.32 0.62 -1.00
C ALA A 111 -12.68 1.27 -1.30
N THR A 112 -12.66 2.48 -1.88
CA THR A 112 -13.85 3.28 -2.18
C THR A 112 -14.00 3.43 -3.69
N PRO A 113 -15.00 2.79 -4.31
CA PRO A 113 -15.21 2.90 -5.76
C PRO A 113 -15.83 4.23 -6.16
N SER A 114 -15.49 4.70 -7.37
CA SER A 114 -16.19 5.80 -8.03
C SER A 114 -17.61 5.41 -8.45
N LEU A 115 -18.45 6.42 -8.71
CA LEU A 115 -19.73 6.26 -9.39
C LEU A 115 -19.49 5.85 -10.84
N GLY A 116 -19.39 4.54 -11.10
CA GLY A 116 -19.10 4.01 -12.43
C GLY A 116 -18.11 2.85 -12.45
N MET A 117 -17.42 2.59 -11.33
CA MET A 117 -16.40 1.53 -11.21
C MET A 117 -15.24 1.69 -12.22
N ASP A 118 -14.88 2.93 -12.53
CA ASP A 118 -13.75 3.30 -13.39
C ASP A 118 -12.54 3.82 -12.61
N GLU A 119 -12.70 4.15 -11.34
CA GLU A 119 -11.63 4.53 -10.41
C GLU A 119 -11.89 3.91 -9.04
N LEU A 120 -10.81 3.58 -8.34
CA LEU A 120 -10.82 3.15 -6.95
C LEU A 120 -9.93 4.08 -6.14
N HIS A 121 -10.49 4.69 -5.11
CA HIS A 121 -9.70 5.36 -4.08
C HIS A 121 -9.31 4.34 -3.02
N ILE A 122 -8.00 4.24 -2.77
CA ILE A 122 -7.38 3.35 -1.80
C ILE A 122 -6.84 4.23 -0.68
N SER A 123 -7.37 4.05 0.51
CA SER A 123 -6.84 4.68 1.73
C SER A 123 -6.59 3.63 2.79
N GLY A 124 -5.88 3.95 3.87
CA GLY A 124 -5.71 3.00 4.96
C GLY A 124 -4.46 3.22 5.79
N SER A 125 -3.99 2.16 6.43
CA SER A 125 -2.77 2.19 7.21
C SER A 125 -2.02 0.87 7.17
N ILE A 126 -0.70 1.00 7.30
CA ILE A 126 0.25 -0.09 7.45
C ILE A 126 1.08 0.22 8.69
N THR A 127 1.20 -0.75 9.59
CA THR A 127 2.09 -0.63 10.74
C THR A 127 3.23 -1.61 10.58
N MET A 128 4.44 -1.09 10.65
CA MET A 128 5.66 -1.89 10.69
C MET A 128 6.26 -1.80 12.09
N ASP A 129 6.32 -2.94 12.76
CA ASP A 129 6.95 -3.07 14.07
C ASP A 129 8.42 -3.47 13.91
N ASP A 130 9.25 -3.10 14.89
CA ASP A 130 10.68 -3.41 15.00
C ASP A 130 11.54 -2.96 13.81
N VAL A 131 11.16 -1.85 13.16
CA VAL A 131 11.97 -1.27 12.08
C VAL A 131 12.98 -0.25 12.64
N GLU A 132 14.25 -0.66 12.69
CA GLU A 132 15.35 0.29 12.82
C GLU A 132 15.57 1.01 11.49
N LEU A 133 14.89 2.13 11.28
CA LEU A 133 15.28 3.06 10.22
C LEU A 133 16.51 3.85 10.68
N PRO A 134 17.63 3.86 9.93
CA PRO A 134 18.82 4.64 10.23
C PRO A 134 18.60 6.13 9.92
N LEU A 135 17.63 6.73 10.60
CA LEU A 135 17.30 8.15 10.46
C LEU A 135 18.04 8.95 11.55
N PRO A 136 18.81 9.99 11.17
CA PRO A 136 19.51 10.83 12.15
C PRO A 136 18.54 11.41 13.18
N GLY A 137 18.85 11.21 14.47
CA GLY A 137 18.02 11.71 15.57
C GLY A 137 16.78 10.86 15.91
N MET A 138 16.60 9.68 15.29
CA MET A 138 15.50 8.75 15.59
C MET A 138 15.97 7.48 16.31
N SER A 139 16.73 7.62 17.39
CA SER A 139 17.03 6.48 18.27
C SER A 139 15.76 6.08 19.04
N GLY A 140 15.36 4.80 18.97
CA GLY A 140 14.27 4.24 19.79
C GLY A 140 12.86 4.25 19.20
N VAL A 141 12.73 4.40 17.88
CA VAL A 141 11.45 4.18 17.19
C VAL A 141 11.26 2.67 16.99
N ASN A 142 10.34 2.08 17.76
CA ASN A 142 10.07 0.63 17.70
C ASN A 142 8.93 0.26 16.74
N SER A 143 8.15 1.24 16.29
CA SER A 143 7.03 1.00 15.38
C SER A 143 6.77 2.26 14.56
N ILE A 144 6.47 2.06 13.29
CA ILE A 144 6.12 3.13 12.35
C ILE A 144 4.82 2.78 11.67
N THR A 145 3.82 3.63 11.87
CA THR A 145 2.57 3.57 11.11
C THR A 145 2.61 4.55 9.95
N PHE A 146 2.32 4.04 8.77
CA PHE A 146 2.11 4.81 7.56
C PHE A 146 0.61 4.87 7.26
N THR A 147 0.09 6.06 6.96
CA THR A 147 -1.21 6.23 6.31
C THR A 147 -1.04 6.12 4.80
N LEU A 148 -1.89 5.34 4.16
CA LEU A 148 -1.96 5.17 2.71
C LEU A 148 -3.02 6.10 2.13
N ASP A 149 -2.73 6.73 1.00
CA ASP A 149 -3.73 7.43 0.18
C ASP A 149 -3.34 7.39 -1.30
N GLY A 150 -4.29 7.05 -2.18
CA GLY A 150 -4.07 7.14 -3.62
C GLY A 150 -5.23 6.61 -4.45
N LYS A 151 -5.23 6.94 -5.73
CA LYS A 151 -6.28 6.56 -6.68
C LYS A 151 -5.71 5.70 -7.79
N VAL A 152 -6.52 4.77 -8.27
CA VAL A 152 -6.16 3.91 -9.39
C VAL A 152 -7.35 3.72 -10.32
N SER A 153 -7.12 3.86 -11.62
CA SER A 153 -8.15 3.57 -12.61
C SER A 153 -8.42 2.06 -12.70
N LEU A 154 -9.66 1.71 -12.95
CA LEU A 154 -10.14 0.34 -13.07
C LEU A 154 -10.50 0.02 -14.51
N LYS A 155 -10.25 -1.22 -14.91
CA LYS A 155 -10.69 -1.78 -16.18
C LYS A 155 -11.39 -3.10 -15.94
N ALA A 156 -12.65 -3.19 -16.36
CA ALA A 156 -13.41 -4.44 -16.28
C ALA A 156 -12.81 -5.52 -17.18
N SER A 157 -12.87 -6.77 -16.71
CA SER A 157 -12.52 -7.98 -17.45
C SER A 157 -13.68 -8.55 -18.25
#